data_AF-A0A9J6FA09-F1
#
_entry.id   AF-A0A9J6FA09-F1
#
_cell.length_a   1.000
_cell.length_b   1.000
_cell.length_c   1.000
_cell.angle_alpha   90.00
_cell.angle_beta   90.00
_cell.angle_gamma   90.00
#
_symmetry.space_group_name_H-M   'P 1'
#
loop_
_entity.id
_entity.type
_entity.pdbx_description
1 polymer ?
#
loop_
_entity_poly.entity_id
_entity_poly.type
_entity_poly.pdbx_seq_one_letter_code
_entity_poly.pdbx_strand_id
1 'polypeptide(L)'
;MSTRSGKKATDGADVNLKQEFDDFRKEMVDEFRKLRDSVKYCSGTCDEVTRTNKDVQAMMKEIKELTASNRALKEENHRLTQRVEELEQYGRSNNLEVKGVPDDQDAQEMILKMSEIVREPVTKDDIDVCHRVPTAKQNESNIIVRFVRREKRNSFLSNAKKMRITTTELGCTVQAPVYVNENLTRQNKELLGAAVAKKKQAGWKYAWVKDGKIFARREDKTPILRIRALSDVDKITSAT
;
A
#
# COMPACT_ATOMS: atom_id res chain seq x y z
N MET A 1 -39.99 109.12 -32.28
CA MET A 1 -40.54 107.82 -31.86
C MET A 1 -39.63 106.75 -32.41
N SER A 2 -38.94 106.01 -31.54
CA SER A 2 -39.19 104.57 -31.30
C SER A 2 -38.68 103.72 -32.47
N THR A 3 -37.73 102.80 -32.34
CA THR A 3 -37.47 101.89 -31.22
C THR A 3 -36.01 101.40 -31.26
N ARG A 4 -35.34 101.54 -30.12
CA ARG A 4 -34.15 100.79 -29.72
C ARG A 4 -34.64 99.42 -29.24
N SER A 5 -34.58 98.37 -30.06
CA SER A 5 -34.73 97.00 -29.56
C SER A 5 -34.27 96.00 -30.62
N GLY A 6 -33.19 95.26 -30.33
CA GLY A 6 -32.70 94.21 -31.22
C GLY A 6 -31.33 93.66 -30.81
N LYS A 7 -30.44 94.50 -30.26
CA LYS A 7 -29.07 94.09 -29.89
C LYS A 7 -28.92 93.43 -28.50
N LYS A 8 -29.91 93.52 -27.61
CA LYS A 8 -29.81 92.95 -26.25
C LYS A 8 -30.20 91.46 -26.14
N ALA A 9 -30.98 90.94 -27.09
CA ALA A 9 -31.42 89.54 -27.07
C ALA A 9 -30.38 88.58 -27.65
N THR A 10 -29.58 89.05 -28.62
CA THR A 10 -28.53 88.27 -29.29
C THR A 10 -27.28 88.12 -28.41
N ASP A 11 -26.86 89.16 -27.69
CA ASP A 11 -25.69 89.10 -26.80
C ASP A 11 -25.93 88.18 -25.58
N GLY A 12 -27.16 88.11 -25.06
CA GLY A 12 -27.50 87.22 -23.94
C GLY A 12 -27.56 85.74 -24.32
N ALA A 13 -28.01 85.44 -25.55
CA ALA A 13 -28.04 84.07 -26.08
C ALA A 13 -26.62 83.56 -26.40
N ASP A 14 -25.75 84.43 -26.93
CA ASP A 14 -24.36 84.09 -27.25
C ASP A 14 -23.52 83.88 -25.99
N VAL A 15 -23.77 84.67 -24.93
CA VAL A 15 -23.18 84.46 -23.60
C VAL A 15 -23.66 83.17 -22.95
N ASN A 16 -24.96 82.82 -23.09
CA ASN A 16 -25.50 81.58 -22.53
C ASN A 16 -24.96 80.33 -23.24
N LEU A 17 -24.87 80.36 -24.57
CA LEU A 17 -24.31 79.25 -25.37
C LEU A 17 -22.82 79.01 -25.05
N LYS A 18 -22.07 80.09 -24.80
CA LYS A 18 -20.67 80.01 -24.40
C LYS A 18 -20.49 79.40 -23.01
N GLN A 19 -21.38 79.74 -22.08
CA GLN A 19 -21.41 79.17 -20.73
C GLN A 19 -21.75 77.66 -20.76
N GLU A 20 -22.79 77.28 -21.53
CA GLU A 20 -23.15 75.86 -21.72
C GLU A 20 -22.01 75.04 -22.34
N PHE A 21 -21.29 75.62 -23.32
CA PHE A 21 -20.14 74.96 -23.93
C PHE A 21 -18.96 74.83 -22.95
N ASP A 22 -18.70 75.84 -22.11
CA ASP A 22 -17.65 75.79 -21.09
C ASP A 22 -17.97 74.77 -19.99
N ASP A 23 -19.24 74.65 -19.59
CA ASP A 23 -19.67 73.67 -18.60
C ASP A 23 -19.66 72.24 -19.16
N PHE A 24 -20.11 72.03 -20.40
CA PHE A 24 -19.93 70.76 -21.11
C PHE A 24 -18.45 70.39 -21.22
N ARG A 25 -17.58 71.36 -21.55
CA ARG A 25 -16.14 71.14 -21.62
C ARG A 25 -15.56 70.73 -20.26
N LYS A 26 -15.99 71.33 -19.16
CA LYS A 26 -15.54 70.95 -17.81
C LYS A 26 -15.99 69.55 -17.44
N GLU A 27 -17.24 69.21 -17.71
CA GLU A 27 -17.81 67.88 -17.44
C GLU A 27 -17.06 66.79 -18.23
N MET A 28 -16.85 67.03 -19.54
CA MET A 28 -16.04 66.15 -20.39
C MET A 28 -14.62 65.97 -19.85
N VAL A 29 -13.96 67.04 -19.41
CA VAL A 29 -12.61 66.96 -18.82
C VAL A 29 -12.61 66.15 -17.51
N ASP A 30 -13.65 66.26 -16.69
CA ASP A 30 -13.78 65.49 -15.45
C ASP A 30 -13.98 64.00 -15.73
N GLU A 31 -14.86 63.65 -16.67
CA GLU A 31 -15.07 62.27 -17.12
C GLU A 31 -13.80 61.66 -17.75
N PHE A 32 -13.06 62.43 -18.55
CA PHE A 32 -11.76 61.97 -19.07
C PHE A 32 -10.73 61.74 -17.96
N ARG A 33 -10.73 62.53 -16.88
CA ARG A 33 -9.87 62.30 -15.72
C ARG A 33 -10.25 61.01 -15.00
N LYS A 34 -11.54 60.80 -14.72
CA LYS A 34 -12.06 59.57 -14.11
C LYS A 34 -11.70 58.34 -14.94
N LEU A 35 -11.93 58.38 -16.25
CA LEU A 35 -11.58 57.30 -17.18
C LEU A 35 -10.09 57.00 -17.15
N ARG A 36 -9.23 58.02 -17.22
CA ARG A 36 -7.77 57.85 -17.15
C ARG A 36 -7.35 57.16 -15.85
N ASP A 37 -7.96 57.55 -14.73
CA ASP A 37 -7.63 56.98 -13.43
C ASP A 37 -8.13 55.52 -13.32
N SER A 38 -9.29 55.19 -13.87
CA SER A 38 -9.77 53.81 -14.02
C SER A 38 -8.87 52.96 -14.92
N VAL A 39 -8.36 53.51 -16.03
CA VAL A 39 -7.43 52.82 -16.93
C VAL A 39 -6.10 52.53 -16.23
N LYS A 40 -5.56 53.49 -15.46
CA LYS A 40 -4.36 53.29 -14.64
C LYS A 40 -4.56 52.17 -13.61
N TYR A 41 -5.70 52.18 -12.92
CA TYR A 41 -6.05 51.13 -11.97
C TYR A 41 -6.12 49.75 -12.65
N CYS A 42 -6.84 49.66 -13.77
CA CYS A 42 -6.99 48.42 -14.54
C CYS A 42 -5.64 47.88 -15.05
N SER A 43 -4.75 48.77 -15.52
CA SER A 43 -3.38 48.40 -15.91
C SER A 43 -2.60 47.79 -14.75
N GLY A 44 -2.68 48.38 -13.55
CA GLY A 44 -2.02 47.85 -12.36
C GLY A 44 -2.54 46.47 -11.96
N THR A 45 -3.86 46.27 -12.01
CA THR A 45 -4.48 44.96 -11.79
C THR A 45 -4.07 43.95 -12.86
N CYS A 46 -3.94 44.35 -14.12
CA CYS A 46 -3.47 43.47 -15.20
C CYS A 46 -2.02 43.00 -14.97
N ASP A 47 -1.14 43.88 -14.49
CA ASP A 47 0.23 43.52 -14.12
C ASP A 47 0.27 42.52 -12.95
N GLU A 48 -0.58 42.72 -11.94
CA GLU A 48 -0.70 41.82 -10.79
C GLU A 48 -1.26 40.45 -11.17
N VAL A 49 -2.29 40.40 -12.01
CA VAL A 49 -2.83 39.16 -12.59
C VAL A 49 -1.75 38.44 -13.42
N THR A 50 -0.94 39.19 -14.17
CA THR A 50 0.16 38.59 -14.93
C THR A 50 1.23 37.97 -14.02
N ARG A 51 1.56 38.61 -12.90
CA ARG A 51 2.51 38.08 -11.90
C ARG A 51 1.97 36.82 -11.24
N THR A 52 0.76 36.89 -10.70
CA THR A 52 0.11 35.74 -10.06
C THR A 52 -0.06 34.57 -11.03
N ASN A 53 -0.36 34.81 -12.30
CA ASN A 53 -0.42 33.75 -13.31
C ASN A 53 0.94 33.07 -13.54
N LYS A 54 2.05 33.83 -13.51
CA LYS A 54 3.40 33.24 -13.58
C LYS A 54 3.71 32.40 -12.36
N ASP A 55 3.36 32.86 -11.16
CA ASP A 55 3.56 32.13 -9.92
C ASP A 55 2.74 30.83 -9.90
N VAL A 56 1.47 30.89 -10.33
CA VAL A 56 0.61 29.72 -10.48
C VAL A 56 1.21 28.72 -11.46
N GLN A 57 1.73 29.16 -12.61
CA GLN A 57 2.40 28.27 -13.57
C GLN A 57 3.64 27.59 -12.97
N ALA A 58 4.44 28.33 -12.19
CA ALA A 58 5.60 27.78 -11.50
C ALA A 58 5.19 26.72 -10.46
N MET A 59 4.18 27.02 -9.64
CA MET A 59 3.63 26.07 -8.65
C MET A 59 3.03 24.83 -9.32
N MET A 60 2.30 24.98 -10.43
CA MET A 60 1.76 23.85 -11.19
C MET A 60 2.86 22.93 -11.72
N LYS A 61 3.98 23.51 -12.17
CA LYS A 61 5.14 22.74 -12.61
C LYS A 61 5.75 21.96 -11.45
N GLU A 62 5.96 22.60 -10.30
CA GLU A 62 6.49 21.96 -9.09
C GLU A 62 5.58 20.83 -8.59
N ILE A 63 4.26 21.06 -8.53
CA ILE A 63 3.28 20.02 -8.15
C ILE A 63 3.37 18.81 -9.07
N LYS A 64 3.55 19.02 -10.38
CA LYS A 64 3.68 17.92 -11.35
C LYS A 64 4.96 17.12 -11.10
N GLU A 65 6.08 17.79 -10.86
CA GLU A 65 7.37 17.16 -10.55
C GLU A 65 7.33 16.38 -9.23
N LEU A 66 6.76 16.99 -8.18
CA LEU A 66 6.57 16.36 -6.87
C LEU A 66 5.65 15.14 -6.97
N THR A 67 4.57 15.21 -7.75
CA THR A 67 3.65 14.09 -7.96
C THR A 67 4.33 12.93 -8.68
N ALA A 68 5.13 13.22 -9.70
CA ALA A 68 5.92 12.22 -10.41
C ALA A 68 6.97 11.56 -9.50
N SER A 69 7.68 12.35 -8.71
CA SER A 69 8.66 11.88 -7.73
C SER A 69 8.01 11.01 -6.65
N ASN A 70 6.88 11.43 -6.08
CA ASN A 70 6.15 10.67 -5.07
C ASN A 70 5.65 9.32 -5.62
N ARG A 71 5.18 9.30 -6.87
CA ARG A 71 4.81 8.04 -7.54
C ARG A 71 6.02 7.10 -7.68
N ALA A 72 7.17 7.61 -8.11
CA ALA A 72 8.39 6.83 -8.25
C ALA A 72 8.87 6.28 -6.89
N LEU A 73 8.84 7.12 -5.85
CA LEU A 73 9.21 6.73 -4.47
C LEU A 73 8.27 5.65 -3.91
N LYS A 74 6.97 5.74 -4.16
CA LYS A 74 6.00 4.71 -3.73
C LYS A 74 6.26 3.37 -4.40
N GLU A 75 6.55 3.38 -5.71
CA GLU A 75 6.89 2.17 -6.45
C GLU A 75 8.18 1.54 -5.92
N GLU A 76 9.21 2.36 -5.69
CA GLU A 76 10.48 1.88 -5.13
C GLU A 76 10.29 1.32 -3.71
N ASN A 77 9.53 2.01 -2.86
CA ASN A 77 9.24 1.55 -1.51
C ASN A 77 8.49 0.21 -1.52
N HIS A 78 7.54 0.05 -2.44
CA HIS A 78 6.84 -1.23 -2.63
C HIS A 78 7.82 -2.35 -3.03
N ARG A 79 8.70 -2.08 -3.99
CA ARG A 79 9.73 -3.03 -4.45
C ARG A 79 10.69 -3.42 -3.32
N LEU A 80 11.16 -2.44 -2.55
CA LEU A 80 12.05 -2.67 -1.41
C LEU A 80 11.36 -3.48 -0.32
N THR A 81 10.10 -3.17 0.00
CA THR A 81 9.30 -3.92 0.97
C THR A 81 9.16 -5.39 0.55
N GLN A 82 8.84 -5.65 -0.73
CA GLN A 82 8.80 -7.01 -1.25
C GLN A 82 10.16 -7.71 -1.14
N ARG A 83 11.25 -7.00 -1.42
CA ARG A 83 12.60 -7.57 -1.32
C ARG A 83 12.99 -7.94 0.11
N VAL A 84 12.65 -7.09 1.07
CA VAL A 84 12.87 -7.38 2.51
C VAL A 84 12.09 -8.61 2.92
N GLU A 85 10.82 -8.71 2.55
CA GLU A 85 9.97 -9.87 2.84
C GLU A 85 10.53 -11.17 2.25
N GLU A 86 11.04 -11.13 1.00
CA GLU A 86 11.71 -12.29 0.39
C GLU A 86 12.96 -12.72 1.15
N LEU A 87 13.77 -11.76 1.63
CA LEU A 87 14.98 -12.03 2.40
C LEU A 87 14.66 -12.58 3.79
N GLU A 88 13.66 -12.03 4.48
CA GLU A 88 13.20 -12.55 5.76
C GLU A 88 12.67 -13.98 5.63
N GLN A 89 11.88 -14.25 4.59
CA GLN A 89 11.37 -15.60 4.33
C GLN A 89 12.51 -16.57 3.96
N TYR A 90 13.52 -16.09 3.23
CA TYR A 90 14.72 -16.87 2.92
C TYR A 90 15.54 -17.19 4.19
N GLY A 91 15.65 -16.25 5.13
CA GLY A 91 16.29 -16.48 6.43
C GLY A 91 15.64 -17.61 7.24
N ARG A 92 14.36 -17.89 6.99
CA ARG A 92 13.60 -18.99 7.62
C ARG A 92 13.62 -20.28 6.80
N SER A 93 14.39 -20.35 5.71
CA SER A 93 14.38 -21.50 4.79
C SER A 93 14.93 -22.80 5.37
N ASN A 94 15.58 -22.75 6.53
CA ASN A 94 16.00 -23.94 7.28
C ASN A 94 15.11 -24.22 8.50
N ASN A 95 14.03 -23.46 8.66
CA ASN A 95 13.21 -23.50 9.86
C ASN A 95 11.90 -24.24 9.58
N LEU A 96 11.46 -25.03 10.57
CA LEU A 96 10.12 -25.57 10.65
C LEU A 96 9.41 -25.00 11.87
N GLU A 97 8.09 -24.84 11.75
CA GLU A 97 7.19 -24.49 12.84
C GLU A 97 6.36 -25.72 13.20
N VAL A 98 6.50 -26.19 14.43
CA VAL A 98 5.71 -27.29 14.98
C VAL A 98 4.64 -26.73 15.92
N LYS A 99 3.39 -27.15 15.71
CA LYS A 99 2.23 -26.71 16.48
C LYS A 99 1.57 -27.88 17.21
N GLY A 100 0.96 -27.59 18.35
CA GLY A 100 0.17 -28.57 19.11
C GLY A 100 0.98 -29.40 20.10
N VAL A 101 2.23 -29.01 20.38
CA VAL A 101 3.06 -29.66 21.41
C VAL A 101 2.88 -28.92 22.74
N PRO A 102 2.41 -29.59 23.82
CA PRO A 102 2.21 -28.98 25.14
C PRO A 102 3.45 -28.26 25.68
N ASP A 103 3.25 -27.15 26.41
CA ASP A 103 4.33 -26.25 26.87
C ASP A 103 5.24 -26.85 27.97
N ASP A 104 4.76 -27.86 28.69
CA ASP A 104 5.48 -28.59 29.74
C ASP A 104 6.56 -29.55 29.19
N GLN A 105 6.61 -29.73 27.86
CA GLN A 105 7.57 -30.61 27.20
C GLN A 105 8.81 -29.83 26.71
N ASP A 106 10.00 -30.44 26.76
CA ASP A 106 11.20 -29.83 26.19
C ASP A 106 11.11 -29.77 24.65
N ALA A 107 11.38 -28.60 24.08
CA ALA A 107 11.19 -28.39 22.65
C ALA A 107 12.10 -29.28 21.79
N GLN A 108 13.37 -29.44 22.18
CA GLN A 108 14.33 -30.21 21.41
C GLN A 108 14.09 -31.72 21.56
N GLU A 109 13.76 -32.20 22.76
CA GLU A 109 13.38 -33.59 23.00
C GLU A 109 12.18 -33.99 22.14
N MET A 110 11.17 -33.11 22.00
CA MET A 110 10.01 -33.36 21.15
C MET A 110 10.39 -33.49 19.68
N ILE A 111 11.33 -32.68 19.17
CA ILE A 111 11.85 -32.83 17.80
C ILE A 111 12.54 -34.18 17.61
N LEU A 112 13.36 -34.61 18.58
CA LEU A 112 14.08 -35.88 18.50
C LEU A 112 13.10 -37.07 18.50
N LYS A 113 12.09 -37.07 19.38
CA LYS A 113 11.00 -38.07 19.38
C LYS A 113 10.22 -38.07 18.07
N MET A 114 9.86 -36.89 17.55
CA MET A 114 9.20 -36.79 16.24
C MET A 114 10.04 -37.40 15.12
N SER A 115 11.37 -37.27 15.17
CA SER A 115 12.30 -37.80 14.17
C SER A 115 12.17 -39.32 13.97
N GLU A 116 11.91 -40.05 15.05
CA GLU A 116 11.67 -41.50 15.04
C GLU A 116 10.34 -41.84 14.36
N ILE A 117 9.27 -41.10 14.70
CA ILE A 117 7.93 -41.27 14.13
C ILE A 117 7.94 -41.00 12.62
N VAL A 118 8.59 -39.92 12.19
CA VAL A 118 8.67 -39.56 10.77
C VAL A 118 9.73 -40.36 10.00
N ARG A 119 10.46 -41.26 10.68
CA ARG A 119 11.51 -42.12 10.10
C ARG A 119 12.58 -41.31 9.36
N GLU A 120 12.93 -40.15 9.90
CA GLU A 120 14.03 -39.31 9.45
C GLU A 120 14.91 -39.04 10.67
N PRO A 121 15.96 -39.84 10.92
CA PRO A 121 16.79 -39.67 12.10
C PRO A 121 17.38 -38.26 12.18
N VAL A 122 17.18 -37.61 13.32
CA VAL A 122 17.71 -36.29 13.66
C VAL A 122 18.56 -36.43 14.90
N THR A 123 19.78 -35.90 14.85
CA THR A 123 20.67 -35.79 16.01
C THR A 123 20.73 -34.35 16.52
N LYS A 124 21.35 -34.13 17.68
CA LYS A 124 21.55 -32.76 18.20
C LYS A 124 22.35 -31.90 17.23
N ASP A 125 23.32 -32.48 16.52
CA ASP A 125 24.18 -31.77 15.55
C ASP A 125 23.46 -31.38 14.26
N ASP A 126 22.28 -31.96 13.99
CA ASP A 126 21.43 -31.55 12.87
C ASP A 126 20.61 -30.29 13.19
N ILE A 127 20.54 -29.88 14.46
CA ILE A 127 19.75 -28.75 14.96
C ILE A 127 20.69 -27.59 15.30
N ASP A 128 20.50 -26.46 14.61
CA ASP A 128 21.20 -25.20 14.90
C ASP A 128 20.55 -24.48 16.09
N VAL A 129 19.21 -24.36 16.07
CA VAL A 129 18.44 -23.66 17.09
C VAL A 129 17.10 -24.36 17.27
N CYS A 130 16.64 -24.55 18.51
CA CYS A 130 15.30 -25.01 18.83
C CYS A 130 14.73 -24.22 20.02
N HIS A 131 13.59 -23.56 19.85
CA HIS A 131 12.96 -22.77 20.91
C HIS A 131 11.44 -22.66 20.73
N ARG A 132 10.75 -22.30 21.80
CA ARG A 132 9.32 -21.99 21.79
C ARG A 132 9.07 -20.54 21.40
N VAL A 133 8.01 -20.30 20.63
CA VAL A 133 7.50 -18.97 20.29
C VAL A 133 6.05 -18.86 20.73
N PRO A 134 5.65 -17.77 21.41
CA PRO A 134 4.29 -17.60 21.89
C PRO A 134 3.31 -17.48 20.72
N THR A 135 2.08 -17.95 20.94
CA THR A 135 0.97 -17.72 20.01
C THR A 135 0.02 -16.65 20.54
N ALA A 136 -0.99 -16.28 19.75
CA ALA A 136 -2.02 -15.34 20.18
C ALA A 136 -2.93 -15.91 21.29
N LYS A 137 -2.96 -17.24 21.45
CA LYS A 137 -3.71 -17.89 22.52
C LYS A 137 -2.84 -18.01 23.76
N GLN A 138 -3.42 -17.71 24.92
CA GLN A 138 -2.74 -17.88 26.20
C GLN A 138 -2.40 -19.35 26.43
N ASN A 139 -1.22 -19.61 26.98
CA ASN A 139 -0.71 -20.95 27.31
C ASN A 139 -0.57 -21.91 26.11
N GLU A 140 -0.44 -21.37 24.89
CA GLU A 140 -0.06 -22.15 23.70
C GLU A 140 1.20 -21.53 23.08
N SER A 141 2.27 -22.32 22.96
CA SER A 141 3.45 -21.97 22.18
C SER A 141 3.70 -22.94 21.02
N ASN A 142 4.31 -22.44 19.94
CA ASN A 142 4.80 -23.27 18.86
C ASN A 142 6.30 -23.50 19.04
N ILE A 143 6.83 -24.61 18.52
CA ILE A 143 8.27 -24.84 18.47
C ILE A 143 8.79 -24.37 17.12
N ILE A 144 9.82 -23.53 17.13
CA ILE A 144 10.64 -23.25 15.96
C ILE A 144 11.92 -24.08 16.06
N VAL A 145 12.14 -24.94 15.07
CA VAL A 145 13.39 -25.68 14.93
C VAL A 145 14.09 -25.24 13.64
N ARG A 146 15.35 -24.88 13.74
CA ARG A 146 16.25 -24.58 12.62
C ARG A 146 17.23 -25.73 12.45
N PHE A 147 17.22 -26.32 11.26
CA PHE A 147 18.18 -27.36 10.89
C PHE A 147 19.44 -26.73 10.32
N VAL A 148 20.58 -27.40 10.52
CA VAL A 148 21.84 -27.02 9.90
C VAL A 148 21.77 -27.20 8.38
N ARG A 149 21.20 -28.31 7.92
CA ARG A 149 21.11 -28.69 6.51
C ARG A 149 19.68 -28.59 5.97
N ARG A 150 19.52 -27.91 4.83
CA ARG A 150 18.20 -27.72 4.20
C ARG A 150 17.62 -29.04 3.69
N GLU A 151 18.47 -29.97 3.26
CA GLU A 151 18.07 -31.30 2.79
C GLU A 151 17.43 -32.10 3.93
N LYS A 152 18.06 -32.11 5.12
CA LYS A 152 17.53 -32.77 6.32
C LYS A 152 16.19 -32.17 6.73
N ARG A 153 16.09 -30.85 6.75
CA ARG A 153 14.84 -30.10 6.97
C ARG A 153 13.74 -30.53 6.01
N ASN A 154 14.05 -30.58 4.72
CA ASN A 154 13.11 -30.93 3.66
C ASN A 154 12.63 -32.38 3.76
N SER A 155 13.54 -33.33 4.05
CA SER A 155 13.20 -34.74 4.25
C SER A 155 12.27 -34.92 5.45
N PHE A 156 12.63 -34.32 6.59
CA PHE A 156 11.82 -34.34 7.81
C PHE A 156 10.41 -33.81 7.55
N LEU A 157 10.29 -32.63 6.92
CA LEU A 157 8.98 -32.05 6.59
C LEU A 157 8.18 -32.92 5.61
N SER A 158 8.83 -33.48 4.59
CA SER A 158 8.16 -34.33 3.60
C SER A 158 7.57 -35.58 4.25
N ASN A 159 8.31 -36.20 5.17
CA ASN A 159 7.85 -37.38 5.87
C ASN A 159 6.78 -37.02 6.91
N ALA A 160 6.96 -35.93 7.67
CA ALA A 160 5.97 -35.44 8.61
C ALA A 160 4.60 -35.16 7.94
N LYS A 161 4.58 -34.56 6.74
CA LYS A 161 3.36 -34.30 5.98
C LYS A 161 2.58 -35.56 5.57
N LYS A 162 3.21 -36.74 5.58
CA LYS A 162 2.58 -38.04 5.28
C LYS A 162 1.99 -38.71 6.52
N MET A 163 2.37 -38.25 7.71
CA MET A 163 1.97 -38.82 8.99
C MET A 163 0.87 -38.00 9.65
N ARG A 164 0.09 -38.64 10.53
CA ARG A 164 -0.85 -37.97 11.43
C ARG A 164 -0.32 -38.05 12.85
N ILE A 165 0.67 -37.21 13.14
CA ILE A 165 1.36 -37.21 14.44
C ILE A 165 0.40 -36.71 15.51
N THR A 166 0.40 -37.41 16.64
CA THR A 166 -0.33 -37.06 17.85
C THR A 166 0.63 -36.87 19.03
N THR A 167 0.21 -36.07 20.00
CA THR A 167 0.98 -35.83 21.23
C THR A 167 1.21 -37.10 22.05
N THR A 168 0.31 -38.09 22.01
CA THR A 168 0.47 -39.38 22.71
C THR A 168 1.61 -40.21 22.11
N GLU A 169 1.82 -40.16 20.79
CA GLU A 169 2.99 -40.77 20.15
C GLU A 169 4.31 -40.09 20.57
N LEU A 170 4.24 -38.85 21.06
CA LEU A 170 5.38 -38.11 21.64
C LEU A 170 5.53 -38.34 23.16
N GLY A 171 4.70 -39.20 23.75
CA GLY A 171 4.72 -39.51 25.18
C GLY A 171 3.95 -38.52 26.05
N CYS A 172 3.11 -37.66 25.48
CA CYS A 172 2.23 -36.78 26.25
C CYS A 172 0.97 -37.52 26.72
N THR A 173 0.34 -37.01 27.79
CA THR A 173 -0.86 -37.63 28.40
C THR A 173 -2.14 -37.39 27.62
N VAL A 174 -2.34 -36.18 27.09
CA VAL A 174 -3.56 -35.80 26.37
C VAL A 174 -3.33 -35.94 24.87
N GLN A 175 -4.24 -36.64 24.17
CA GLN A 175 -4.18 -36.80 22.72
C GLN A 175 -4.65 -35.55 22.00
N ALA A 176 -3.77 -34.94 21.21
CA ALA A 176 -4.02 -33.81 20.34
C ALA A 176 -3.19 -33.94 19.06
N PRO A 177 -3.63 -33.37 17.93
CA PRO A 177 -2.87 -33.40 16.68
C PRO A 177 -1.66 -32.47 16.73
N VAL A 178 -0.52 -32.94 16.21
CA VAL A 178 0.71 -32.18 16.05
C VAL A 178 0.95 -31.88 14.58
N TYR A 179 1.24 -30.62 14.25
CA TYR A 179 1.41 -30.19 12.87
C TYR A 179 2.81 -29.64 12.63
N VAL A 180 3.52 -30.18 11.63
CA VAL A 180 4.83 -29.70 11.19
C VAL A 180 4.65 -28.89 9.89
N ASN A 181 5.02 -27.62 9.94
CA ASN A 181 4.86 -26.67 8.83
C ASN A 181 6.17 -25.97 8.49
N GLU A 182 6.25 -25.39 7.29
CA GLU A 182 7.32 -24.42 6.99
C GLU A 182 7.15 -23.17 7.87
N ASN A 183 8.25 -22.62 8.39
CA ASN A 183 8.21 -21.38 9.15
C ASN A 183 8.04 -20.18 8.21
N LEU A 184 6.81 -19.68 8.10
CA LEU A 184 6.47 -18.51 7.30
C LEU A 184 6.64 -17.21 8.08
N THR A 185 6.96 -16.13 7.38
CA THR A 185 6.79 -14.75 7.87
C THR A 185 5.32 -14.48 8.22
N ARG A 186 5.10 -13.45 9.05
CA ARG A 186 3.73 -13.04 9.38
C ARG A 186 2.94 -12.68 8.11
N GLN A 187 3.56 -11.93 7.19
CA GLN A 187 2.94 -11.56 5.92
C GLN A 187 2.57 -12.78 5.08
N ASN A 188 3.46 -13.78 4.96
CA ASN A 188 3.14 -15.01 4.23
C ASN A 188 2.09 -15.87 4.95
N LYS A 189 2.03 -15.88 6.29
CA LYS A 189 0.94 -16.53 7.02
C LYS A 189 -0.41 -15.87 6.71
N GLU A 190 -0.48 -14.55 6.70
CA GLU A 190 -1.68 -13.79 6.34
C GLU A 190 -2.09 -14.04 4.88
N LEU A 191 -1.11 -14.00 3.96
CA LEU A 191 -1.33 -14.26 2.53
C LEU A 191 -1.80 -15.70 2.27
N LEU A 192 -1.24 -16.69 2.97
CA LEU A 192 -1.69 -18.07 2.91
C LEU A 192 -3.12 -18.20 3.43
N GLY A 193 -3.45 -17.53 4.53
CA GLY A 193 -4.82 -17.49 5.08
C GLY A 193 -5.82 -16.93 4.05
N ALA A 194 -5.48 -15.80 3.42
CA ALA A 194 -6.29 -15.19 2.37
C ALA A 194 -6.45 -16.13 1.16
N ALA A 195 -5.36 -16.74 0.69
CA ALA A 195 -5.41 -17.68 -0.43
C ALA A 195 -6.27 -18.91 -0.11
N VAL A 196 -6.15 -19.49 1.09
CA VAL A 196 -6.97 -20.65 1.53
C VAL A 196 -8.44 -20.27 1.65
N ALA A 197 -8.75 -19.10 2.20
CA ALA A 197 -10.12 -18.61 2.31
C ALA A 197 -10.75 -18.40 0.92
N LYS A 198 -10.04 -17.71 0.02
CA LYS A 198 -10.49 -17.48 -1.35
C LYS A 198 -10.63 -18.77 -2.15
N LYS A 199 -9.68 -19.71 -1.99
CA LYS A 199 -9.73 -21.05 -2.57
C LYS A 199 -11.05 -21.75 -2.22
N LYS A 200 -11.45 -21.71 -0.94
CA LYS A 200 -12.71 -22.29 -0.47
C LYS A 200 -13.93 -21.60 -1.09
N GLN A 201 -13.93 -20.27 -1.17
CA GLN A 201 -15.02 -19.50 -1.78
C GLN A 201 -15.18 -19.77 -3.28
N ALA A 202 -14.06 -19.86 -4.01
CA ALA A 202 -14.03 -20.04 -5.46
C ALA A 202 -14.13 -21.51 -5.92
N GLY A 203 -14.17 -22.47 -4.99
CA GLY A 203 -14.21 -23.90 -5.31
C GLY A 203 -12.90 -24.46 -5.87
N TRP A 204 -11.75 -23.82 -5.62
CA TRP A 204 -10.44 -24.36 -6.01
C TRP A 204 -10.03 -25.53 -5.09
N LYS A 205 -9.32 -26.51 -5.63
CA LYS A 205 -8.92 -27.73 -4.91
C LYS A 205 -7.72 -27.50 -4.02
N TYR A 206 -6.70 -26.78 -4.49
CA TYR A 206 -5.40 -26.71 -3.83
C TYR A 206 -4.96 -25.27 -3.48
N ALA A 207 -4.45 -25.11 -2.26
CA ALA A 207 -3.61 -23.99 -1.83
C ALA A 207 -2.56 -24.56 -0.88
N TRP A 208 -1.28 -24.32 -1.14
CA TRP A 208 -0.19 -24.93 -0.40
C TRP A 208 1.05 -24.05 -0.37
N VAL A 209 1.97 -24.42 0.53
CA VAL A 209 3.29 -23.81 0.67
C VAL A 209 4.34 -24.79 0.18
N LYS A 210 5.32 -24.25 -0.56
CA LYS A 210 6.55 -24.95 -0.92
C LYS A 210 7.71 -23.95 -0.96
N ASP A 211 8.78 -24.24 -0.24
CA ASP A 211 9.99 -23.40 -0.18
C ASP A 211 9.68 -21.95 0.25
N GLY A 212 8.83 -21.81 1.27
CA GLY A 212 8.35 -20.51 1.77
C GLY A 212 7.45 -19.73 0.80
N LYS A 213 7.10 -20.29 -0.36
CA LYS A 213 6.26 -19.65 -1.38
C LYS A 213 4.87 -20.26 -1.38
N ILE A 214 3.87 -19.42 -1.63
CA ILE A 214 2.46 -19.82 -1.63
C ILE A 214 2.00 -20.05 -3.06
N PHE A 215 1.26 -21.15 -3.24
CA PHE A 215 0.72 -21.56 -4.52
C PHE A 215 -0.74 -21.96 -4.38
N ALA A 216 -1.50 -21.75 -5.43
CA ALA A 216 -2.87 -22.21 -5.57
C ALA A 216 -3.05 -22.90 -6.91
N ARG A 217 -3.99 -23.85 -6.97
CA ARG A 217 -4.35 -24.55 -8.21
C ARG A 217 -5.82 -24.97 -8.15
N ARG A 218 -6.52 -24.70 -9.24
CA ARG A 218 -7.96 -24.97 -9.34
C ARG A 218 -8.27 -26.46 -9.23
N GLU A 219 -7.67 -27.28 -10.08
CA GLU A 219 -7.94 -28.72 -10.18
C GLU A 219 -6.65 -29.47 -10.54
N ASP A 220 -6.73 -30.78 -10.65
CA ASP A 220 -5.59 -31.55 -11.15
C ASP A 220 -5.26 -31.16 -12.59
N LYS A 221 -3.97 -31.16 -12.93
CA LYS A 221 -3.45 -30.83 -14.27
C LYS A 221 -3.69 -29.38 -14.78
N THR A 222 -4.33 -28.49 -14.02
CA THR A 222 -4.43 -27.06 -14.40
C THR A 222 -3.15 -26.26 -14.07
N PRO A 223 -2.96 -25.05 -14.62
CA PRO A 223 -1.79 -24.22 -14.27
C PRO A 223 -1.73 -23.89 -12.77
N ILE A 224 -0.50 -23.83 -12.24
CA ILE A 224 -0.24 -23.41 -10.86
C ILE A 224 -0.16 -21.88 -10.83
N LEU A 225 -0.92 -21.27 -9.94
CA LEU A 225 -0.85 -19.84 -9.64
C LEU A 225 0.08 -19.63 -8.44
N ARG A 226 1.15 -18.84 -8.62
CA ARG A 226 1.98 -18.37 -7.50
C ARG A 226 1.34 -17.11 -6.90
N ILE A 227 1.11 -17.13 -5.59
CA ILE A 227 0.55 -16.00 -4.84
C ILE A 227 1.72 -15.25 -4.19
N ARG A 228 1.99 -14.03 -4.66
CA ARG A 228 3.06 -13.15 -4.15
C ARG A 228 2.52 -11.95 -3.38
N ALA A 229 1.31 -11.53 -3.69
CA ALA A 229 0.62 -10.43 -3.03
C ALA A 229 -0.89 -10.70 -2.92
N LEU A 230 -1.60 -9.88 -2.16
CA LEU A 230 -3.06 -9.97 -2.02
C LEU A 230 -3.78 -9.84 -3.37
N SER A 231 -3.26 -9.02 -4.29
CA SER A 231 -3.79 -8.90 -5.66
C SER A 231 -3.73 -10.20 -6.47
N ASP A 232 -2.84 -11.15 -6.11
CA ASP A 232 -2.82 -12.47 -6.74
C ASP A 232 -3.93 -13.38 -6.19
N VAL A 233 -4.40 -13.14 -4.96
CA VAL A 233 -5.54 -13.85 -4.38
C VAL A 233 -6.81 -13.55 -5.17
N ASP A 234 -6.96 -12.34 -5.68
CA ASP A 234 -8.12 -11.95 -6.51
C ASP A 234 -8.20 -12.72 -7.84
N LYS A 235 -7.09 -13.29 -8.31
CA LYS A 235 -7.05 -14.16 -9.50
C LYS A 235 -7.63 -15.56 -9.24
N ILE A 236 -7.89 -15.90 -7.97
CA ILE A 236 -8.61 -17.12 -7.58
C ILE A 236 -10.11 -16.82 -7.72
N THR A 237 -10.62 -16.95 -8.94
CA THR A 237 -12.03 -16.70 -9.28
C THR A 237 -12.83 -18.00 -9.34
N SER A 238 -14.14 -17.90 -9.09
CA SER A 238 -15.09 -18.97 -9.33
C SER A 238 -15.15 -19.31 -10.82
N ALA A 239 -15.56 -20.54 -11.14
CA ALA A 239 -15.92 -20.89 -12.51
C ALA A 239 -17.07 -19.97 -12.98
N THR A 240 -16.91 -19.33 -14.13
CA THR A 240 -18.02 -18.74 -14.89
C THR A 240 -18.78 -19.85 -15.60
#